data_AF-A0A959JBR0-F1
#
_entry.id   AF-A0A959JBR0-F1
#
_cell.length_a   1.000
_cell.length_b   1.000
_cell.length_c   1.000
_cell.angle_alpha   90.00
_cell.angle_beta   90.00
_cell.angle_gamma   90.00
#
_symmetry.space_group_name_H-M   'P 1'
#
loop_
_entity.id
_entity.type
_entity.pdbx_description
1 polymer ?
#
loop_
_entity_poly.entity_id
_entity_poly.type
_entity_poly.pdbx_seq_one_letter_code
_entity_poly.pdbx_strand_id
1 'polypeptide(L)' 'VRTRIYIKQMDDWEAIARAHGERFRSIQPANTMIKAELIGEEYLVEMEAEAVLKNT' A
#
# COMPACT_ATOMS: atom_id res chain seq x y z
N VAL A 1 5.76 10.47 -5.29
CA VAL A 1 4.67 9.77 -4.56
C VAL A 1 5.31 8.63 -3.79
N ARG A 2 4.88 8.41 -2.53
CA ARG A 2 5.34 7.31 -1.68
C ARG A 2 4.13 6.58 -1.12
N THR A 3 4.21 5.26 -1.02
CA THR A 3 3.20 4.44 -0.34
C THR A 3 3.84 3.60 0.75
N ARG A 4 3.11 3.38 1.84
CA ARG A 4 3.43 2.39 2.88
C ARG A 4 2.22 1.48 3.03
N ILE A 5 2.45 0.18 2.94
CA ILE A 5 1.40 -0.84 3.03
C ILE A 5 1.64 -1.67 4.28
N TYR A 6 0.66 -1.71 5.16
CA TYR A 6 0.65 -2.51 6.37
C TYR A 6 -0.27 -3.70 6.15
N ILE A 7 0.26 -4.92 6.27
CA ILE A 7 -0.48 -6.16 6.02
C ILE A 7 -0.63 -6.93 7.32
N LYS A 8 -1.82 -7.52 7.53
CA LYS A 8 -2.10 -8.34 8.72
C LYS A 8 -1.49 -9.74 8.57
N GLN A 9 -1.72 -10.38 7.43
CA GLN A 9 -1.23 -11.73 7.13
C GLN A 9 -0.17 -11.71 6.04
N MET A 10 0.88 -12.51 6.20
CA MET A 10 1.92 -12.61 5.17
C MET A 10 1.39 -13.30 3.92
N ASP A 11 0.49 -14.28 4.04
CA ASP A 11 0.01 -15.06 2.88
C ASP A 11 -0.72 -14.20 1.84
N ASP A 12 -1.23 -13.03 2.23
CA ASP A 12 -1.92 -12.10 1.34
C ASP A 12 -0.97 -11.17 0.54
N TRP A 13 0.35 -11.21 0.82
CA TRP A 13 1.32 -10.21 0.32
C TRP A 13 1.32 -10.08 -1.21
N GLU A 14 1.21 -11.19 -1.94
CA GLU A 14 1.25 -11.17 -3.40
C GLU A 14 0.01 -10.53 -4.01
N ALA A 15 -1.17 -10.85 -3.46
CA ALA A 15 -2.43 -10.29 -3.95
C ALA A 15 -2.45 -8.78 -3.74
N ILE A 16 -1.96 -8.33 -2.58
CA ILE A 16 -1.82 -6.92 -2.23
C ILE A 16 -0.80 -6.23 -3.15
N ALA A 17 0.36 -6.84 -3.39
CA ALA A 17 1.39 -6.30 -4.28
C ALA A 17 0.90 -6.17 -5.73
N ARG A 18 0.14 -7.16 -6.23
CA ARG A 18 -0.48 -7.11 -7.56
C ARG A 18 -1.49 -5.97 -7.66
N ALA A 19 -2.40 -5.85 -6.69
CA ALA A 19 -3.40 -4.77 -6.67
C ALA A 19 -2.74 -3.38 -6.62
N HIS A 20 -1.69 -3.21 -5.82
CA HIS A 20 -0.91 -1.96 -5.78
C HIS A 20 -0.25 -1.66 -7.14
N GLY A 21 0.39 -2.65 -7.74
CA GLY A 21 1.03 -2.54 -9.05
C GLY A 21 0.04 -2.17 -10.16
N GLU A 22 -1.13 -2.81 -10.20
CA GLU A 22 -2.20 -2.49 -11.15
C GLU A 22 -2.69 -1.05 -10.99
N ARG A 23 -2.93 -0.62 -9.74
CA ARG A 23 -3.47 0.70 -9.45
C ARG A 23 -2.49 1.84 -9.73
N PHE A 24 -1.20 1.61 -9.49
CA PHE A 24 -0.16 2.63 -9.54
C PHE A 24 0.84 2.45 -10.69
N ARG A 25 0.54 1.60 -11.69
CA ARG A 25 1.47 1.25 -12.78
C ARG A 25 2.10 2.45 -13.50
N SER A 26 1.37 3.56 -13.64
CA SER A 26 1.84 4.77 -14.33
C SER A 26 2.57 5.75 -13.42
N ILE A 27 2.39 5.63 -12.10
CA ILE A 27 2.97 6.52 -11.08
C ILE A 27 4.27 5.93 -10.54
N GLN A 28 4.34 4.60 -10.38
CA GLN A 28 5.47 3.86 -9.83
C GLN A 28 6.00 4.48 -8.51
N PRO A 29 5.17 4.58 -7.46
CA PRO A 29 5.59 5.20 -6.21
C PRO A 29 6.70 4.38 -5.53
N ALA A 30 7.56 5.06 -4.77
CA ALA A 30 8.42 4.36 -3.81
C ALA A 30 7.52 3.65 -2.79
N ASN A 31 7.68 2.34 -2.63
CA ASN A 31 6.79 1.51 -1.81
C ASN A 31 7.57 0.77 -0.72
N THR A 32 6.93 0.61 0.45
CA THR A 32 7.38 -0.30 1.51
C THR A 32 6.18 -1.09 2.02
N MET A 33 6.35 -2.40 2.19
CA MET A 33 5.33 -3.29 2.73
C MET A 33 5.82 -3.88 4.06
N ILE A 34 4.97 -3.83 5.09
CA ILE A 34 5.32 -4.17 6.48
C ILE A 34 4.21 -5.06 7.05
N LYS A 35 4.57 -6.11 7.79
CA LYS A 35 3.60 -6.85 8.61
C LYS A 35 3.33 -6.11 9.92
N ALA A 36 2.07 -5.86 10.25
CA ALA A 36 1.68 -5.16 11.47
C ALA A 36 0.27 -5.58 11.94
N GLU A 37 -0.05 -5.30 13.22
CA GLU A 37 -1.43 -5.36 13.72
C GLU A 37 -2.19 -4.10 13.28
N LEU A 38 -3.42 -4.29 12.82
CA LEU A 38 -4.28 -3.21 12.29
C LEU A 38 -5.45 -2.92 13.24
N ILE A 39 -5.92 -1.67 13.25
CA ILE A 39 -7.10 -1.28 14.03
C ILE A 39 -8.37 -1.59 13.24
N GLY A 40 -9.17 -2.54 13.71
CA GLY A 40 -10.32 -3.10 13.00
C GLY A 40 -10.04 -4.55 12.63
N GLU A 41 -10.82 -5.48 13.19
CA GLU A 41 -10.53 -6.92 13.08
C GLU A 41 -10.70 -7.45 11.65
N GLU A 42 -11.57 -6.80 10.88
CA GLU A 42 -11.93 -7.12 9.50
C GLU A 42 -10.91 -6.63 8.47
N TYR A 43 -10.00 -5.72 8.82
CA TYR A 43 -9.02 -5.21 7.86
C TYR A 43 -7.86 -6.19 7.67
N LEU A 44 -7.59 -6.51 6.40
CA LEU A 44 -6.47 -7.36 5.99
C LEU A 44 -5.23 -6.54 5.58
N VAL A 45 -5.45 -5.30 5.14
CA VAL A 45 -4.42 -4.39 4.68
C VAL A 45 -4.84 -2.94 4.94
N GLU A 46 -3.88 -2.11 5.33
CA GLU A 46 -4.00 -0.65 5.39
C GLU A 46 -2.89 0.00 4.56
N MET A 47 -3.17 1.13 3.90
CA MET A 47 -2.17 1.82 3.08
C MET A 47 -2.22 3.32 3.29
N GLU A 48 -1.05 3.91 3.51
CA GLU A 48 -0.83 5.36 3.47
C GLU A 48 -0.23 5.74 2.11
N ALA A 49 -0.64 6.88 1.56
CA ALA A 49 -0.07 7.46 0.35
C ALA A 49 0.24 8.95 0.52
N GLU A 50 1.48 9.33 0.24
CA GLU A 50 1.93 10.73 0.19
C GLU A 50 2.23 11.14 -1.25
N ALA A 51 1.74 12.31 -1.66
CA ALA A 51 1.94 12.86 -2.99
C ALA A 51 2.24 14.35 -2.96
N VAL A 52 3.00 14.82 -3.95
CA VAL A 52 3.26 16.24 -4.18
C VAL A 52 2.31 16.72 -5.27
N LEU A 53 1.58 17.80 -5.00
CA LEU A 53 0.77 18.47 -6.01
C LEU A 53 1.68 19.32 -6.90
N LYS A 54 1.39 19.36 -8.20
CA LYS A 54 2.04 20.35 -9.07
C LYS A 54 1.50 21.72 -8.70
N ASN A 55 2.38 22.66 -8.41
CA ASN A 55 2.02 24.08 -8.39
C ASN A 55 1.57 24.43 -9.81
N THR A 56 0.33 24.86 -9.93
CA THR A 56 -0.23 25.40 -11.17
C THR A 56 0.11 26.88 -11.28
#